data_AF-A0A081AF43-F1
#
_entry.id   AF-A0A081AF43-F1
#
_cell.length_a   1.000
_cell.length_b   1.000
_cell.length_c   1.000
_cell.angle_alpha   90.00
_cell.angle_beta   90.00
_cell.angle_gamma   90.00
#
_symmetry.space_group_name_H-M   'P 1'
#
loop_
_entity.id
_entity.type
_entity.pdbx_description
1 polymer ?
#
loop_
_entity_poly.entity_id
_entity_poly.type
_entity_poly.pdbx_seq_one_letter_code
_entity_poly.pdbx_strand_id
1 'polypeptide(L)'
;MQVVAHDKVTSFSGPHSLGVSKSEPTAADECKFGLHFILNMPIRHTRQSALTRTAVVASPSAHILQGAKQTLKLSKEEKKRRRTCRHEGCNNYIVHKGLCCRHGGGKKCSLEGCNSSAKHRGLCWKHGGSVPCKLDGCDKKAKARGLCWAHGGGTKCRNAECSKVAVSNGFCWAHGGGKRCEVNGCIKPAYGRTLNLCEKHFQQMRHATYFEVYVSIIVTCQRLFMLVMTILLS
;
A
#
# COMPACT_ATOMS: atom_id res chain seq x y z
N MET A 1 24.20 -53.16 33.50
CA MET A 1 24.52 -52.54 32.19
C MET A 1 23.92 -51.14 32.23
N GLN A 2 24.74 -50.07 32.15
CA GLN A 2 25.12 -49.36 30.92
C GLN A 2 23.93 -48.71 30.18
N VAL A 3 23.95 -47.43 29.76
CA VAL A 3 24.51 -46.14 30.27
C VAL A 3 23.89 -45.03 29.40
N VAL A 4 23.80 -43.78 29.91
CA VAL A 4 24.05 -42.47 29.24
C VAL A 4 23.73 -42.38 27.72
N ALA A 5 22.87 -41.47 27.24
CA ALA A 5 23.20 -40.03 27.24
C ALA A 5 22.02 -39.04 27.14
N HIS A 6 22.20 -37.87 27.76
CA HIS A 6 21.67 -36.59 27.28
C HIS A 6 22.66 -35.99 26.26
N ASP A 7 22.16 -35.34 25.20
CA ASP A 7 22.74 -34.16 24.53
C ASP A 7 21.96 -33.86 23.21
N LYS A 8 21.94 -32.65 22.63
CA LYS A 8 22.54 -31.37 23.05
C LYS A 8 21.67 -30.19 22.59
N VAL A 9 21.69 -29.09 23.34
CA VAL A 9 21.31 -27.76 22.81
C VAL A 9 22.53 -27.17 22.11
N THR A 10 22.38 -26.71 20.86
CA THR A 10 23.42 -25.99 20.12
C THR A 10 22.98 -24.57 19.77
N SER A 11 23.22 -23.66 20.71
CA SER A 11 23.33 -22.23 20.44
C SER A 11 24.45 -21.94 19.44
N PHE A 12 24.28 -20.95 18.57
CA PHE A 12 25.37 -20.37 17.78
C PHE A 12 25.35 -18.84 17.89
N SER A 13 26.51 -18.23 18.07
CA SER A 13 26.61 -16.83 18.52
C SER A 13 27.84 -16.10 17.97
N GLY A 14 27.62 -14.95 17.32
CA GLY A 14 28.66 -14.00 16.92
C GLY A 14 29.46 -14.36 15.66
N PRO A 15 30.42 -13.50 15.25
CA PRO A 15 30.88 -12.27 15.93
C PRO A 15 30.38 -10.96 15.29
N HIS A 16 30.62 -9.84 16.00
CA HIS A 16 30.56 -8.47 15.47
C HIS A 16 31.82 -8.10 14.68
N SER A 17 31.73 -7.09 13.81
CA SER A 17 32.85 -6.17 13.49
C SER A 17 32.35 -4.82 12.95
N LEU A 18 33.17 -3.78 13.16
CA LEU A 18 33.00 -2.40 12.70
C LEU A 18 33.77 -2.22 11.36
N GLY A 19 33.63 -1.21 10.51
CA GLY A 19 32.82 0.04 10.51
C GLY A 19 33.29 0.96 9.34
N VAL A 20 33.02 2.27 9.44
CA VAL A 20 33.52 3.38 8.56
C VAL A 20 32.74 3.65 7.24
N SER A 21 32.80 4.91 6.78
CA SER A 21 32.03 5.58 5.71
C SER A 21 32.86 5.76 4.41
N LYS A 22 32.36 6.20 3.23
CA LYS A 22 31.28 7.14 2.82
C LYS A 22 30.42 6.50 1.67
N SER A 23 29.73 7.15 0.70
CA SER A 23 29.57 8.55 0.24
C SER A 23 28.23 8.80 -0.51
N GLU A 24 28.12 9.96 -1.17
CA GLU A 24 27.05 10.45 -2.06
C GLU A 24 27.61 10.70 -3.50
N PRO A 25 26.84 11.19 -4.50
CA PRO A 25 25.41 10.92 -4.85
C PRO A 25 25.16 10.69 -6.37
N THR A 26 24.01 10.11 -6.75
CA THR A 26 23.40 10.32 -8.09
C THR A 26 21.86 10.20 -8.10
N ALA A 27 21.28 10.66 -9.20
CA ALA A 27 19.88 11.01 -9.47
C ALA A 27 18.75 9.98 -9.18
N ALA A 28 17.57 10.57 -8.92
CA ALA A 28 16.20 10.15 -9.27
C ALA A 28 15.74 8.69 -9.05
N ASP A 29 14.68 8.51 -8.23
CA ASP A 29 13.72 7.43 -8.49
C ASP A 29 12.27 7.69 -8.00
N GLU A 30 11.37 7.13 -8.80
CA GLU A 30 9.92 7.20 -8.89
C GLU A 30 9.10 6.91 -7.61
N CYS A 31 8.22 7.85 -7.22
CA CYS A 31 7.17 7.60 -6.21
C CYS A 31 5.83 7.17 -6.86
N LYS A 32 5.82 5.96 -7.43
CA LYS A 32 4.61 5.30 -7.94
C LYS A 32 3.59 5.02 -6.83
N PHE A 33 2.36 5.49 -7.00
CA PHE A 33 1.12 4.74 -6.71
C PHE A 33 -0.11 5.53 -7.19
N GLY A 34 -0.78 5.00 -8.21
CA GLY A 34 -2.10 5.44 -8.64
C GLY A 34 -2.81 4.27 -9.32
N LEU A 35 -4.15 4.33 -9.38
CA LEU A 35 -4.97 3.58 -10.32
C LEU A 35 -6.35 4.24 -10.41
N HIS A 36 -6.92 4.29 -11.62
CA HIS A 36 -8.25 4.78 -11.90
C HIS A 36 -8.89 3.86 -12.95
N PHE A 37 -10.11 3.39 -12.70
CA PHE A 37 -10.99 2.72 -13.65
C PHE A 37 -12.41 3.21 -13.34
N ILE A 38 -12.99 4.09 -14.16
CA ILE A 38 -13.77 3.80 -15.39
C ILE A 38 -15.24 3.47 -15.09
N LEU A 39 -16.08 4.49 -15.37
CA LEU A 39 -17.49 4.50 -15.83
C LEU A 39 -18.65 3.91 -14.97
N ASN A 40 -19.70 4.75 -14.83
CA ASN A 40 -21.16 4.53 -14.97
C ASN A 40 -21.78 3.11 -14.83
N MET A 41 -23.02 2.89 -14.34
CA MET A 41 -24.15 3.69 -13.78
C MET A 41 -25.26 2.64 -13.37
N PRO A 42 -26.58 2.93 -13.34
CA PRO A 42 -27.31 3.95 -12.56
C PRO A 42 -27.46 3.59 -11.04
N ILE A 43 -28.59 3.33 -10.34
CA ILE A 43 -30.07 3.41 -10.55
C ILE A 43 -30.81 3.60 -9.19
N ARG A 44 -32.09 4.01 -9.28
CA ARG A 44 -33.21 3.96 -8.29
C ARG A 44 -33.17 4.99 -7.13
N HIS A 45 -34.04 6.00 -7.12
CA HIS A 45 -35.53 6.00 -6.93
C HIS A 45 -35.88 5.63 -5.47
N THR A 46 -36.73 6.33 -4.69
CA THR A 46 -37.97 7.14 -4.89
C THR A 46 -38.20 8.04 -3.63
N ARG A 47 -39.20 8.93 -3.43
CA ARG A 47 -40.33 9.57 -4.18
C ARG A 47 -40.83 10.83 -3.37
N GLN A 48 -41.63 11.69 -4.01
CA GLN A 48 -42.83 12.45 -3.51
C GLN A 48 -42.78 13.17 -2.12
N SER A 49 -42.95 14.50 -1.97
CA SER A 49 -44.12 15.41 -2.17
C SER A 49 -44.89 15.69 -0.85
N ALA A 50 -45.69 16.76 -0.63
CA ALA A 50 -46.14 17.89 -1.48
C ALA A 50 -46.65 19.10 -0.64
N LEU A 51 -46.67 20.33 -1.22
CA LEU A 51 -47.48 21.53 -0.82
C LEU A 51 -47.19 22.09 0.62
N THR A 52 -47.72 23.17 1.24
CA THR A 52 -48.65 24.35 1.07
C THR A 52 -48.11 25.73 0.59
N ARG A 53 -48.98 26.74 0.39
CA ARG A 53 -48.70 28.22 0.35
C ARG A 53 -48.93 28.80 1.78
N THR A 54 -48.62 30.04 2.20
CA THR A 54 -48.81 31.40 1.62
C THR A 54 -47.90 32.46 2.32
N ALA A 55 -47.93 33.74 1.91
CA ALA A 55 -47.20 34.91 2.45
C ALA A 55 -47.83 35.48 3.78
N VAL A 56 -47.46 36.62 4.42
CA VAL A 56 -46.92 37.93 3.96
C VAL A 56 -46.23 38.78 5.07
N VAL A 57 -45.53 39.85 4.66
CA VAL A 57 -45.14 41.14 5.32
C VAL A 57 -44.19 41.27 6.55
N ALA A 58 -43.29 42.26 6.41
CA ALA A 58 -42.78 43.27 7.38
C ALA A 58 -41.75 42.95 8.51
N SER A 59 -40.73 43.82 8.52
CA SER A 59 -39.68 44.10 9.54
C SER A 59 -40.22 45.06 10.65
N PRO A 60 -39.51 45.39 11.78
CA PRO A 60 -38.04 45.41 11.95
C PRO A 60 -37.44 45.07 13.35
N SER A 61 -36.13 45.32 13.46
CA SER A 61 -35.31 45.55 14.67
C SER A 61 -34.69 44.38 15.45
N ALA A 62 -33.39 44.19 15.16
CA ALA A 62 -32.30 44.02 16.12
C ALA A 62 -32.45 43.00 17.28
N HIS A 63 -32.27 41.71 16.99
CA HIS A 63 -31.72 40.77 17.98
C HIS A 63 -30.63 39.87 17.39
N ILE A 64 -29.76 39.41 18.29
CA ILE A 64 -28.55 38.59 18.10
C ILE A 64 -28.69 37.55 16.98
N LEU A 65 -27.79 37.60 15.99
CA LEU A 65 -27.62 36.55 14.98
C LEU A 65 -27.03 35.27 15.61
N GLN A 66 -27.87 34.53 16.33
CA GLN A 66 -27.62 33.12 16.61
C GLN A 66 -27.56 32.38 15.28
N GLY A 67 -26.34 32.10 14.80
CA GLY A 67 -26.08 31.54 13.48
C GLY A 67 -26.73 30.17 13.32
N ALA A 68 -27.96 30.16 12.79
CA ALA A 68 -28.72 28.95 12.52
C ALA A 68 -27.88 27.99 11.66
N LYS A 69 -27.67 26.76 12.14
CA LYS A 69 -26.94 25.71 11.42
C LYS A 69 -27.78 25.15 10.27
N GLN A 70 -28.13 26.01 9.31
CA GLN A 70 -28.72 25.62 8.04
C GLN A 70 -27.70 24.74 7.30
N THR A 71 -27.91 23.42 7.36
CA THR A 71 -27.09 22.43 6.66
C THR A 71 -27.46 22.43 5.18
N LEU A 72 -27.04 23.50 4.49
CA LEU A 72 -27.18 23.65 3.03
C LEU A 72 -26.75 22.35 2.36
N LYS A 73 -27.67 21.75 1.57
CA LYS A 73 -27.47 20.44 0.94
C LYS A 73 -26.50 20.57 -0.25
N LEU A 74 -25.22 20.81 0.04
CA LEU A 74 -24.15 20.95 -0.96
C LEU A 74 -24.15 19.75 -1.93
N SER A 75 -23.96 20.02 -3.22
CA SER A 75 -23.87 18.99 -4.25
C SER A 75 -22.69 18.03 -4.01
N LYS A 76 -22.70 16.87 -4.68
CA LYS A 76 -21.61 15.88 -4.61
C LYS A 76 -20.30 16.49 -5.12
N GLU A 77 -20.40 17.40 -6.08
CA GLU A 77 -19.34 18.10 -6.79
C GLU A 77 -18.74 19.19 -5.89
N GLU A 78 -19.58 19.97 -5.20
CA GLU A 78 -19.13 20.94 -4.20
C GLU A 78 -18.48 20.24 -2.99
N LYS A 79 -19.05 19.12 -2.54
CA LYS A 79 -18.44 18.21 -1.56
C LYS A 79 -17.15 17.56 -2.06
N LYS A 80 -16.90 17.50 -3.38
CA LYS A 80 -15.60 17.09 -3.93
C LYS A 80 -14.62 18.26 -3.85
N ARG A 81 -14.96 19.42 -4.44
CA ARG A 81 -14.14 20.65 -4.44
C ARG A 81 -13.65 21.02 -3.04
N ARG A 82 -14.54 21.09 -2.04
CA ARG A 82 -14.19 21.40 -0.64
C ARG A 82 -13.26 20.41 0.07
N ARG A 83 -12.99 19.25 -0.53
CA ARG A 83 -12.06 18.24 -0.01
C ARG A 83 -10.84 18.04 -0.92
N THR A 84 -10.76 18.70 -2.08
CA THR A 84 -9.64 18.64 -3.02
C THR A 84 -8.60 19.73 -2.71
N CYS A 85 -7.32 19.41 -2.84
CA CYS A 85 -6.19 20.30 -2.56
C CYS A 85 -6.29 21.61 -3.36
N ARG A 86 -6.10 22.76 -2.70
CA ARG A 86 -6.08 24.11 -3.30
C ARG A 86 -4.82 24.40 -4.15
N HIS A 87 -4.13 23.36 -4.61
CA HIS A 87 -2.97 23.50 -5.49
C HIS A 87 -3.44 23.18 -6.90
N GLU A 88 -3.08 24.00 -7.88
CA GLU A 88 -3.50 23.82 -9.27
C GLU A 88 -3.18 22.41 -9.78
N GLY A 89 -4.12 21.84 -10.55
CA GLY A 89 -4.10 20.46 -11.04
C GLY A 89 -4.23 19.34 -9.98
N CYS A 90 -4.22 19.65 -8.68
CA CYS A 90 -4.03 18.63 -7.65
C CYS A 90 -5.34 17.96 -7.18
N ASN A 91 -5.64 16.79 -7.73
CA ASN A 91 -6.81 15.98 -7.34
C ASN A 91 -6.71 15.27 -5.97
N ASN A 92 -5.62 15.45 -5.21
CA ASN A 92 -5.45 14.84 -3.88
C ASN A 92 -6.37 15.48 -2.82
N TYR A 93 -6.64 14.76 -1.73
CA TYR A 93 -7.47 15.28 -0.65
C TYR A 93 -6.73 16.29 0.27
N ILE A 94 -7.48 17.24 0.84
CA ILE A 94 -6.96 18.19 1.85
C ILE A 94 -6.67 17.44 3.16
N VAL A 95 -5.42 17.54 3.62
CA VAL A 95 -4.99 17.07 4.95
C VAL A 95 -5.07 18.19 5.98
N HIS A 96 -4.56 19.38 5.64
CA HIS A 96 -4.47 20.53 6.55
C HIS A 96 -4.25 21.83 5.75
N LYS A 97 -4.68 22.99 6.27
CA LYS A 97 -4.52 24.32 5.62
C LYS A 97 -4.93 24.37 4.13
N GLY A 98 -5.93 23.59 3.70
CA GLY A 98 -6.38 23.53 2.31
C GLY A 98 -5.46 22.74 1.36
N LEU A 99 -4.45 22.04 1.88
CA LEU A 99 -3.40 21.39 1.10
C LEU A 99 -3.30 19.88 1.40
N CYS A 100 -2.83 19.11 0.42
CA CYS A 100 -2.58 17.66 0.55
C CYS A 100 -1.16 17.37 1.08
N CYS A 101 -0.90 16.12 1.50
CA CYS A 101 0.39 15.71 2.07
C CYS A 101 1.63 16.00 1.20
N ARG A 102 1.48 15.98 -0.13
CA ARG A 102 2.55 16.35 -1.07
C ARG A 102 2.84 17.85 -1.06
N HIS A 103 1.81 18.69 -0.93
CA HIS A 103 1.88 20.14 -1.07
C HIS A 103 1.83 20.87 0.28
N GLY A 104 2.50 20.33 1.32
CA GLY A 104 2.58 20.96 2.64
C GLY A 104 1.42 20.69 3.61
N GLY A 105 0.46 19.85 3.24
CA GLY A 105 -0.66 19.45 4.09
C GLY A 105 -0.24 18.51 5.23
N GLY A 106 -0.15 19.05 6.45
CA GLY A 106 0.12 18.30 7.69
C GLY A 106 1.44 18.73 8.34
N LYS A 107 1.83 18.07 9.44
CA LYS A 107 3.12 18.33 10.11
C LYS A 107 4.24 17.59 9.37
N LYS A 108 5.36 18.28 9.11
CA LYS A 108 6.62 17.69 8.63
C LYS A 108 7.44 17.14 9.79
N CYS A 109 8.45 16.34 9.48
CA CYS A 109 9.37 15.77 10.45
C CYS A 109 10.19 16.86 11.15
N SER A 110 10.25 16.87 12.47
CA SER A 110 11.08 17.76 13.30
C SER A 110 12.57 17.39 13.29
N LEU A 111 13.11 16.96 12.16
CA LEU A 111 14.54 16.69 11.97
C LEU A 111 15.00 17.42 10.70
N GLU A 112 16.09 18.16 10.80
CA GLU A 112 16.53 19.09 9.76
C GLU A 112 16.77 18.41 8.40
N GLY A 113 16.36 19.10 7.33
CA GLY A 113 16.34 18.56 5.96
C GLY A 113 15.26 17.50 5.68
N CYS A 114 14.53 16.98 6.68
CA CYS A 114 13.60 15.87 6.47
C CYS A 114 12.19 16.29 5.98
N ASN A 115 12.03 16.36 4.65
CA ASN A 115 10.73 16.66 4.00
C ASN A 115 9.64 15.56 4.17
N SER A 116 9.89 14.50 4.94
CA SER A 116 8.88 13.46 5.24
C SER A 116 7.80 13.98 6.19
N SER A 117 6.55 13.52 6.03
CA SER A 117 5.48 13.81 7.00
C SER A 117 5.75 13.15 8.36
N ALA A 118 5.44 13.88 9.43
CA ALA A 118 5.45 13.35 10.79
C ALA A 118 4.32 12.31 10.99
N LYS A 119 4.57 11.33 11.86
CA LYS A 119 3.59 10.33 12.31
C LYS A 119 3.34 10.35 13.81
N HIS A 120 4.40 10.49 14.62
CA HIS A 120 4.33 10.44 16.07
C HIS A 120 5.48 11.28 16.67
N ARG A 121 5.25 11.98 17.80
CA ARG A 121 6.24 12.88 18.44
C ARG A 121 6.92 13.87 17.48
N GLY A 122 6.21 14.38 16.49
CA GLY A 122 6.76 15.29 15.46
C GLY A 122 7.66 14.62 14.41
N LEU A 123 7.95 13.32 14.53
CA LEU A 123 8.96 12.63 13.72
C LEU A 123 8.35 11.69 12.67
N CYS A 124 9.10 11.42 11.60
CA CYS A 124 8.70 10.50 10.53
C CYS A 124 9.07 9.04 10.88
N TRP A 125 8.55 8.06 10.13
CA TRP A 125 8.77 6.62 10.43
C TRP A 125 10.25 6.20 10.49
N LYS A 126 11.12 6.82 9.68
CA LYS A 126 12.58 6.61 9.73
C LYS A 126 13.15 7.16 11.04
N HIS A 127 12.87 8.43 11.36
CA HIS A 127 13.46 9.16 12.48
C HIS A 127 12.71 8.96 13.82
N GLY A 128 12.27 7.73 14.13
CA GLY A 128 11.65 7.43 15.42
C GLY A 128 10.16 7.79 15.57
N GLY A 129 9.47 8.21 14.50
CA GLY A 129 8.02 8.46 14.43
C GLY A 129 7.14 7.21 14.53
N SER A 130 7.29 6.48 15.63
CA SER A 130 6.64 5.20 15.95
C SER A 130 6.60 4.98 17.46
N VAL A 131 5.73 4.10 17.95
CA VAL A 131 5.73 3.61 19.34
C VAL A 131 6.38 2.21 19.35
N PRO A 132 7.17 1.82 20.37
CA PRO A 132 7.59 0.43 20.55
C PRO A 132 6.41 -0.50 20.88
N CYS A 133 6.62 -1.81 20.90
CA CYS A 133 5.60 -2.75 21.37
C CYS A 133 5.44 -2.67 22.90
N LYS A 134 4.21 -2.66 23.41
CA LYS A 134 3.86 -2.71 24.83
C LYS A 134 4.00 -4.12 25.46
N LEU A 135 4.81 -4.99 24.85
CA LEU A 135 5.10 -6.33 25.38
C LEU A 135 6.60 -6.35 25.68
N ASP A 136 6.95 -6.76 26.89
CA ASP A 136 8.29 -6.63 27.44
C ASP A 136 9.32 -7.45 26.65
N GLY A 137 10.52 -6.89 26.46
CA GLY A 137 11.55 -7.50 25.59
C GLY A 137 11.21 -7.49 24.09
N CYS A 138 10.44 -6.50 23.60
CA CYS A 138 10.06 -6.42 22.19
C CYS A 138 10.34 -5.07 21.49
N ASP A 139 11.51 -4.98 20.86
CA ASP A 139 11.98 -3.80 20.09
C ASP A 139 11.18 -3.52 18.80
N LYS A 140 10.28 -4.43 18.43
CA LYS A 140 9.47 -4.35 17.21
C LYS A 140 8.46 -3.20 17.32
N LYS A 141 8.50 -2.25 16.38
CA LYS A 141 7.58 -1.10 16.33
C LYS A 141 6.10 -1.55 16.34
N ALA A 142 5.29 -0.87 17.15
CA ALA A 142 3.84 -1.09 17.20
C ALA A 142 3.15 -0.63 15.90
N LYS A 143 2.10 -1.36 15.51
CA LYS A 143 1.28 -1.08 14.32
C LYS A 143 -0.13 -0.60 14.69
N ALA A 144 -0.73 -1.20 15.71
CA ALA A 144 -2.02 -0.79 16.29
C ALA A 144 -2.11 -1.25 17.75
N ARG A 145 -2.97 -0.63 18.57
CA ARG A 145 -3.21 -1.01 19.98
C ARG A 145 -1.95 -1.07 20.87
N GLY A 146 -0.88 -0.35 20.51
CA GLY A 146 0.43 -0.42 21.19
C GLY A 146 1.21 -1.72 20.94
N LEU A 147 0.77 -2.60 20.03
CA LEU A 147 1.36 -3.92 19.80
C LEU A 147 1.97 -4.02 18.40
N CYS A 148 3.05 -4.79 18.27
CA CYS A 148 3.66 -5.10 16.97
C CYS A 148 2.86 -6.19 16.22
N TRP A 149 3.16 -6.42 14.94
CA TRP A 149 2.43 -7.38 14.10
C TRP A 149 2.39 -8.80 14.70
N ALA A 150 3.52 -9.28 15.24
CA ALA A 150 3.61 -10.61 15.86
C ALA A 150 2.76 -10.73 17.13
N HIS A 151 2.58 -9.64 17.89
CA HIS A 151 1.93 -9.63 19.20
C HIS A 151 0.49 -9.08 19.11
N GLY A 152 -0.21 -9.28 17.98
CA GLY A 152 -1.62 -8.89 17.82
C GLY A 152 -1.87 -7.42 17.41
N GLY A 153 -0.85 -6.70 16.95
CA GLY A 153 -0.94 -5.34 16.40
C GLY A 153 -1.65 -5.21 15.05
N GLY A 154 -2.58 -6.10 14.74
CA GLY A 154 -3.39 -6.11 13.52
C GLY A 154 -4.78 -6.72 13.78
N THR A 155 -5.62 -6.74 12.76
CA THR A 155 -6.95 -7.39 12.82
C THR A 155 -6.76 -8.90 12.99
N LYS A 156 -7.54 -9.56 13.86
CA LYS A 156 -7.55 -11.04 13.94
C LYS A 156 -8.17 -11.62 12.65
N CYS A 157 -7.85 -12.87 12.34
CA CYS A 157 -8.52 -13.61 11.28
C CYS A 157 -10.02 -13.78 11.61
N ARG A 158 -10.89 -13.64 10.59
CA ARG A 158 -12.36 -13.77 10.70
C ARG A 158 -12.84 -15.21 10.90
N ASN A 159 -12.03 -16.20 10.52
CA ASN A 159 -12.32 -17.60 10.79
C ASN A 159 -12.42 -17.82 12.31
N ALA A 160 -13.39 -18.63 12.76
CA ALA A 160 -13.46 -19.08 14.15
C ALA A 160 -12.10 -19.67 14.60
N GLU A 161 -11.82 -19.58 15.90
CA GLU A 161 -10.64 -20.16 16.58
C GLU A 161 -9.27 -19.65 16.07
N CYS A 162 -9.22 -18.77 15.07
CA CYS A 162 -7.98 -18.37 14.42
C CYS A 162 -7.35 -17.10 15.05
N SER A 163 -6.51 -17.30 16.07
CA SER A 163 -5.73 -16.23 16.71
C SER A 163 -4.67 -15.55 15.81
N LYS A 164 -4.45 -16.04 14.58
CA LYS A 164 -3.49 -15.48 13.62
C LYS A 164 -3.98 -14.14 13.04
N VAL A 165 -3.06 -13.21 12.79
CA VAL A 165 -3.36 -11.88 12.24
C VAL A 165 -3.79 -11.97 10.78
N ALA A 166 -4.82 -11.20 10.41
CA ALA A 166 -5.33 -11.09 9.06
C ALA A 166 -4.39 -10.26 8.16
N VAL A 167 -4.18 -10.74 6.94
CA VAL A 167 -3.26 -10.16 5.94
C VAL A 167 -4.03 -9.33 4.91
N SER A 168 -5.08 -9.90 4.32
CA SER A 168 -6.09 -9.22 3.51
C SER A 168 -7.46 -9.87 3.69
N ASN A 169 -8.53 -9.22 3.21
CA ASN A 169 -9.92 -9.73 3.21
C ASN A 169 -10.47 -10.19 4.58
N GLY A 170 -9.82 -9.81 5.69
CA GLY A 170 -10.16 -10.27 7.04
C GLY A 170 -9.59 -11.65 7.41
N PHE A 171 -8.79 -12.29 6.56
CA PHE A 171 -8.25 -13.63 6.80
C PHE A 171 -6.71 -13.65 6.91
N CYS A 172 -6.16 -14.64 7.63
CA CYS A 172 -4.71 -14.88 7.65
C CYS A 172 -4.29 -15.68 6.39
N TRP A 173 -2.99 -15.80 6.12
CA TRP A 173 -2.45 -16.56 4.97
C TRP A 173 -3.07 -17.95 4.81
N ALA A 174 -3.25 -18.70 5.90
CA ALA A 174 -3.82 -20.04 5.87
C ALA A 174 -5.27 -20.04 5.34
N HIS A 175 -6.08 -19.05 5.72
CA HIS A 175 -7.53 -19.00 5.47
C HIS A 175 -7.91 -18.05 4.32
N GLY A 176 -7.03 -17.88 3.31
CA GLY A 176 -7.33 -17.09 2.11
C GLY A 176 -6.90 -15.61 2.16
N GLY A 177 -6.13 -15.19 3.17
CA GLY A 177 -5.66 -13.81 3.33
C GLY A 177 -4.58 -13.32 2.34
N GLY A 178 -4.33 -14.05 1.24
CA GLY A 178 -3.31 -13.72 0.26
C GLY A 178 -3.34 -14.67 -0.93
N LYS A 179 -2.85 -14.22 -2.11
CA LYS A 179 -2.84 -15.03 -3.33
C LYS A 179 -1.92 -16.24 -3.19
N ARG A 180 -2.39 -17.40 -3.65
CA ARG A 180 -1.56 -18.60 -3.87
C ARG A 180 -0.99 -18.59 -5.28
N CYS A 181 0.02 -19.42 -5.51
CA CYS A 181 0.62 -19.61 -6.82
C CYS A 181 -0.39 -20.24 -7.80
N GLU A 182 -0.45 -19.71 -9.02
CA GLU A 182 -1.42 -20.14 -10.06
C GLU A 182 -1.14 -21.56 -10.59
N VAL A 183 0.10 -22.04 -10.52
CA VAL A 183 0.45 -23.45 -10.82
C VAL A 183 -0.24 -24.42 -9.86
N ASN A 184 -0.96 -25.40 -10.44
CA ASN A 184 -1.68 -26.45 -9.74
C ASN A 184 -0.86 -27.11 -8.61
N GLY A 185 -1.52 -27.35 -7.47
CA GLY A 185 -0.89 -27.90 -6.25
C GLY A 185 0.03 -26.95 -5.47
N CYS A 186 0.40 -25.78 -6.02
CA CYS A 186 1.41 -24.93 -5.39
C CYS A 186 0.84 -23.99 -4.30
N ILE A 187 0.84 -24.45 -3.05
CA ILE A 187 0.41 -23.65 -1.89
C ILE A 187 1.30 -22.43 -1.56
N LYS A 188 2.40 -22.19 -2.28
CA LYS A 188 3.33 -21.09 -2.00
C LYS A 188 2.65 -19.71 -2.22
N PRO A 189 3.05 -18.67 -1.48
CA PRO A 189 2.50 -17.32 -1.66
C PRO A 189 2.91 -16.73 -3.01
N ALA A 190 2.04 -15.88 -3.57
CA ALA A 190 2.25 -15.24 -4.85
C ALA A 190 1.85 -13.75 -4.84
N TYR A 191 2.33 -13.02 -5.85
CA TYR A 191 2.17 -11.57 -5.95
C TYR A 191 1.76 -11.14 -7.36
N GLY A 192 1.08 -10.00 -7.50
CA GLY A 192 0.73 -9.46 -8.82
C GLY A 192 1.96 -9.16 -9.70
N ARG A 193 3.07 -8.72 -9.08
CA ARG A 193 4.36 -8.48 -9.76
C ARG A 193 5.02 -9.73 -10.33
N THR A 194 4.63 -10.93 -9.86
CA THR A 194 5.15 -12.23 -10.28
C THR A 194 4.10 -13.02 -11.07
N LEU A 195 3.14 -12.33 -11.72
CA LEU A 195 2.05 -12.94 -12.51
C LEU A 195 1.23 -13.98 -11.71
N ASN A 196 0.96 -13.70 -10.43
CA ASN A 196 0.34 -14.65 -9.48
C ASN A 196 1.09 -15.99 -9.30
N LEU A 197 2.37 -16.06 -9.67
CA LEU A 197 3.24 -17.19 -9.36
C LEU A 197 4.01 -16.96 -8.06
N CYS A 198 4.43 -18.05 -7.41
CA CYS A 198 5.46 -17.97 -6.39
C CYS A 198 6.84 -17.74 -7.01
N GLU A 199 7.78 -17.22 -6.23
CA GLU A 199 9.12 -16.83 -6.69
C GLU A 199 9.84 -17.93 -7.50
N LYS A 200 9.81 -19.19 -7.03
CA LYS A 200 10.40 -20.33 -7.75
C LYS A 200 9.77 -20.53 -9.14
N HIS A 201 8.44 -20.52 -9.22
CA HIS A 201 7.73 -20.79 -10.48
C HIS A 201 7.81 -19.59 -11.44
N PHE A 202 7.89 -18.36 -10.91
CA PHE A 202 8.17 -17.16 -11.69
C PHE A 202 9.56 -17.22 -12.32
N GLN A 203 10.59 -17.63 -11.57
CA GLN A 203 11.94 -17.83 -12.10
C GLN A 203 11.98 -18.95 -13.15
N GLN A 204 11.30 -20.08 -12.91
CA GLN A 204 11.17 -21.17 -13.89
C GLN A 204 10.51 -20.70 -15.20
N MET A 205 9.42 -19.91 -15.14
CA MET A 205 8.84 -19.34 -16.37
C MET A 205 9.80 -18.39 -17.07
N ARG A 206 10.53 -17.54 -16.34
CA ARG A 206 11.52 -16.63 -16.97
C ARG A 206 12.61 -17.39 -17.70
N HIS A 207 13.10 -18.50 -17.14
CA HIS A 207 14.10 -19.36 -17.77
C HIS A 207 13.53 -20.03 -19.04
N ALA A 208 12.29 -20.53 -18.99
CA ALA A 208 11.62 -21.08 -20.17
C ALA A 208 11.45 -20.01 -21.27
N THR A 209 10.90 -18.83 -20.96
CA THR A 209 10.75 -17.75 -21.94
C THR A 209 12.07 -17.26 -22.52
N TYR A 210 13.16 -17.32 -21.75
CA TYR A 210 14.50 -16.99 -22.25
C TYR A 210 15.00 -18.05 -23.25
N PHE A 211 14.79 -19.33 -22.95
CA PHE A 211 15.13 -20.43 -23.86
C PHE A 211 14.34 -20.37 -25.17
N GLU A 212 13.03 -20.18 -25.12
CA GLU A 212 12.18 -20.04 -26.31
C GLU A 212 12.62 -18.88 -27.21
N VAL A 213 12.94 -17.73 -26.62
CA VAL A 213 13.47 -16.56 -27.36
C VAL A 213 14.87 -16.84 -27.92
N TYR A 214 15.75 -17.49 -27.17
CA TYR A 214 17.11 -17.83 -27.61
C TYR A 214 17.10 -18.82 -28.79
N VAL A 215 16.28 -19.88 -28.72
CA VAL A 215 16.08 -20.84 -29.81
C VAL A 215 15.46 -20.16 -31.03
N SER A 216 14.46 -19.29 -30.82
CA SER A 216 13.84 -18.51 -31.91
C SER A 216 14.88 -17.63 -32.63
N ILE A 217 15.74 -16.94 -31.87
CA ILE A 217 16.84 -16.13 -32.43
C ILE A 217 17.77 -17.02 -33.26
N ILE A 218 18.28 -18.13 -32.72
CA ILE A 218 19.17 -19.05 -33.45
C ILE A 218 18.53 -19.53 -34.76
N VAL A 219 17.27 -19.97 -34.74
CA VAL A 219 16.57 -20.46 -35.93
C VAL A 219 16.37 -19.35 -36.97
N THR A 220 16.08 -18.12 -36.55
CA THR A 220 15.99 -16.98 -37.48
C THR A 220 17.35 -16.59 -38.06
N CYS A 221 18.43 -16.58 -37.27
CA CYS A 221 19.79 -16.34 -37.74
C CYS A 221 20.26 -17.42 -38.73
N GLN A 222 19.98 -18.70 -38.46
CA GLN A 222 20.34 -19.79 -39.37
C GLN A 222 19.58 -19.71 -40.70
N ARG A 223 18.28 -19.36 -40.68
CA ARG A 223 17.50 -19.11 -41.90
C ARG A 223 18.03 -17.92 -42.70
N LEU A 224 18.38 -16.82 -42.03
CA LEU A 224 18.96 -15.64 -42.68
C LEU A 224 20.33 -15.95 -43.29
N PHE A 225 21.18 -16.70 -42.60
CA PHE A 225 22.48 -17.15 -43.12
C PHE A 225 22.31 -17.97 -44.40
N MET A 226 21.42 -18.96 -44.40
CA MET A 226 21.15 -19.78 -45.60
C MET A 226 20.62 -18.94 -46.77
N LEU A 227 19.73 -17.98 -46.50
CA LEU A 227 19.22 -17.06 -47.52
C LEU A 227 20.35 -16.22 -48.15
N VAL A 228 21.23 -15.64 -47.32
CA VAL A 228 22.38 -14.86 -47.79
C VAL A 228 23.34 -15.73 -48.61
N MET A 229 23.60 -16.97 -48.18
CA MET A 229 24.42 -17.93 -48.95
C MET A 229 23.79 -18.24 -50.31
N THR A 230 22.46 -18.47 -50.39
CA THR A 230 21.81 -18.72 -51.69
C THR A 230 21.86 -17.52 -52.64
N ILE A 231 21.79 -16.29 -52.12
CA ILE A 231 21.88 -15.06 -52.92
C ILE A 231 23.31 -14.83 -53.44
N LEU A 232 24.34 -15.25 -52.69
CA LEU A 232 25.76 -15.15 -53.10
C LEU A 232 26.22 -16.28 -54.03
N LEU A 233 25.36 -17.27 -54.29
CA LEU A 233 25.62 -18.43 -55.15
C LEU A 233 24.74 -18.45 -56.41
N SER A 234 24.05 -17.34 -56.71
CA SER A 234 23.15 -17.16 -57.86
C SER A 234 23.65 -16.05 -58.79
#